data_AF-A0A3M7MFU8-F1
#
_entry.id   AF-A0A3M7MFU8-F1
#
_cell.length_a   1.000
_cell.length_b   1.000
_cell.length_c   1.000
_cell.angle_alpha   90.00
_cell.angle_beta   90.00
_cell.angle_gamma   90.00
#
_symmetry.space_group_name_H-M   'P 1'
#
loop_
_entity.id
_entity.type
_entity.pdbx_description
1 polymer ?
#
loop_
_entity_poly.entity_id
_entity_poly.type
_entity_poly.pdbx_seq_one_letter_code
_entity_poly.pdbx_strand_id
1 'polypeptide(L)'
;MPPSALESVIVTEPTKETTQQTTSTISSAPHNPAHEEHQYLSLIRNILENGEHRPDRTGTGTYALPFPPQMKFALSRPSSDPTSLDAELILPLLTTKRVFLRAVIGELLWFVAGSTHSKSLSDAGIKIWDGNGSREYLDSVGLSHYEAGELGPVYGFQWRHFGAEYKGHSHDYTGEGVDQLAEIIDKLKNKPYDRRIILSAWNPADIKKMALPPCHMFAQFYVSFPGHKQGEARPRGILHSLLYQRSCDMGLGVPFNIASYALLTHMLAHVCDLTPGTFTHTMGDAHVYLDHVEALKVQVEREPREFPTLKINRDIGASIDGWKAEEFEVVGYKPHASIAMKMNETNIQTNDDYLLRFVIPQVYVAMAETGRAYGIVTSYTARCSDDAAASRLVGKIQRSTHPAAWAQTCIKQPLQPPDKNPHRLNRCFLDLHDTSSRSTKDVASTNYREAFQLFDKRGNGRVDRGSLGDLLRACGQNPTLAEIDDLVRGLGGADFDFETFSKILNRPGGFREPFDIEEYIRGFQVFDKDRSGFVGKGQIKYILTNLGEKMSEEEVDELFKSTIDASNNEVDYREFVKTIAEN
;
A
#
# COMPACT_ATOMS: atom_id res chain seq x y z
N MET A 1 -20.97 12.46 0.38
CA MET A 1 -20.38 13.73 0.87
C MET A 1 -19.68 14.41 -0.30
N PRO A 2 -19.76 15.75 -0.46
CA PRO A 2 -18.99 16.46 -1.48
C PRO A 2 -17.48 16.51 -1.11
N PRO A 3 -16.56 16.45 -2.09
CA PRO A 3 -15.11 16.37 -1.83
C PRO A 3 -14.50 17.53 -1.03
N SER A 4 -15.08 18.73 -1.09
CA SER A 4 -14.53 19.97 -0.51
C SER A 4 -14.78 20.14 0.99
N ALA A 5 -15.72 19.38 1.57
CA ALA A 5 -16.10 19.55 2.97
C ALA A 5 -15.07 18.93 3.94
N LEU A 6 -14.25 18.01 3.44
CA LEU A 6 -13.26 17.26 4.23
C LEU A 6 -11.90 17.96 4.38
N GLU A 7 -11.61 19.03 3.63
CA GLU A 7 -10.32 19.75 3.68
C GLU A 7 -10.20 20.72 4.86
N SER A 8 -11.34 21.18 5.42
CA SER A 8 -11.37 22.15 6.53
C SER A 8 -11.20 21.56 7.93
N VAL A 9 -10.98 20.25 8.05
CA VAL A 9 -10.96 19.52 9.34
C VAL A 9 -9.69 19.79 10.15
N ILE A 10 -8.55 20.09 9.49
CA ILE A 10 -7.28 20.40 10.17
C ILE A 10 -7.08 21.92 10.14
N VAL A 11 -7.10 22.56 11.31
CA VAL A 11 -6.82 23.99 11.43
C VAL A 11 -5.32 24.18 11.63
N THR A 12 -4.64 24.64 10.58
CA THR A 12 -3.28 25.17 10.69
C THR A 12 -3.35 26.65 11.05
N GLU A 13 -2.77 27.06 12.18
CA GLU A 13 -2.63 28.48 12.51
C GLU A 13 -1.90 29.23 11.38
N PRO A 14 -2.35 30.44 10.98
CA PRO A 14 -1.66 31.21 9.97
C PRO A 14 -0.30 31.69 10.48
N THR A 15 0.77 31.22 9.85
CA THR A 15 2.11 31.77 10.03
C THR A 15 2.13 33.20 9.51
N LYS A 16 2.15 34.19 10.40
CA LYS A 16 2.53 35.56 10.03
C LYS A 16 4.02 35.56 9.69
N GLU A 17 4.34 35.44 8.41
CA GLU A 17 5.70 35.70 7.92
C GLU A 17 6.02 37.18 8.13
N THR A 18 6.74 37.47 9.21
CA THR A 18 7.50 38.71 9.34
C THR A 18 8.95 38.33 9.08
N THR A 19 9.49 38.77 7.94
CA THR A 19 10.86 38.50 7.53
C THR A 19 11.83 39.18 8.49
N GLN A 20 12.34 38.45 9.47
CA GLN A 20 13.59 38.76 10.15
C GLN A 20 14.47 37.51 10.12
N GLN A 21 15.61 37.63 9.44
CA GLN A 21 16.68 36.66 9.47
C GLN A 21 17.24 36.58 10.89
N THR A 22 16.75 35.63 11.66
CA THR A 22 17.45 35.10 12.84
C THR A 22 17.75 33.64 12.55
N THR A 23 19.03 33.28 12.65
CA THR A 23 19.53 31.91 12.61
C THR A 23 18.71 31.04 13.57
N SER A 24 17.74 30.30 13.03
CA SER A 24 16.92 29.37 13.79
C SER A 24 17.73 28.12 14.08
N THR A 25 18.25 28.01 15.29
CA THR A 25 18.54 26.71 15.88
C THR A 25 17.27 25.87 15.77
N ILE A 26 17.35 24.74 15.07
CA ILE A 26 16.26 23.74 15.04
C ILE A 26 16.15 23.23 16.48
N SER A 27 15.26 23.81 17.27
CA SER A 27 14.88 23.27 18.56
C SER A 27 14.12 21.98 18.27
N SER A 28 14.81 20.84 18.32
CA SER A 28 14.17 19.54 18.44
C SER A 28 13.29 19.59 19.68
N ALA A 29 12.02 19.22 19.55
CA ALA A 29 11.14 19.05 20.71
C ALA A 29 11.85 18.17 21.76
N PRO A 30 11.77 18.51 23.05
CA PRO A 30 12.44 17.73 24.09
C PRO A 30 11.90 16.30 24.08
N HIS A 31 12.80 15.31 24.17
CA HIS A 31 12.45 13.89 24.22
C HIS A 31 11.51 13.60 25.39
N ASN A 32 10.36 12.99 25.12
CA ASN A 32 9.36 12.64 26.13
C ASN A 32 9.16 11.11 26.18
N PRO A 33 9.92 10.38 27.01
CA PRO A 33 9.83 8.92 27.06
C PRO A 33 8.48 8.41 27.57
N ALA A 34 7.67 9.27 28.21
CA ALA A 34 6.33 8.94 28.68
C ALA A 34 5.25 9.15 27.61
N HIS A 35 5.59 9.64 26.42
CA HIS A 35 4.62 9.87 25.36
C HIS A 35 3.98 8.55 24.90
N GLU A 36 2.64 8.50 24.88
CA GLU A 36 1.90 7.26 24.65
C GLU A 36 2.13 6.63 23.26
N GLU A 37 2.53 7.43 22.25
CA GLU A 37 2.93 6.93 20.91
C GLU A 37 4.13 5.95 20.97
N HIS A 38 4.98 6.03 22.00
CA HIS A 38 6.06 5.06 22.17
C HIS A 38 5.56 3.62 22.37
N GLN A 39 4.31 3.40 22.78
CA GLN A 39 3.74 2.05 22.83
C GLN A 39 3.69 1.40 21.44
N TYR A 40 3.23 2.16 20.43
CA TYR A 40 3.19 1.72 19.03
C TYR A 40 4.59 1.54 18.45
N LEU A 41 5.48 2.51 18.66
CA LEU A 41 6.85 2.45 18.12
C LEU A 41 7.67 1.32 18.75
N SER A 42 7.52 1.09 20.05
CA SER A 42 8.23 0.01 20.75
C SER A 42 7.73 -1.36 20.31
N LEU A 43 6.44 -1.49 20.00
CA LEU A 43 5.92 -2.74 19.43
C LEU A 43 6.48 -2.98 18.03
N ILE A 44 6.59 -1.97 17.17
CA ILE A 44 7.25 -2.13 15.87
C ILE A 44 8.70 -2.59 16.04
N ARG A 45 9.48 -1.93 16.92
CA ARG A 45 10.88 -2.35 17.18
C ARG A 45 10.94 -3.81 17.61
N ASN A 46 10.07 -4.23 18.52
CA ASN A 46 10.02 -5.60 18.98
C ASN A 46 9.65 -6.59 17.85
N ILE A 47 8.72 -6.24 16.97
CA ILE A 47 8.38 -7.07 15.80
C ILE A 47 9.56 -7.18 14.84
N LEU A 48 10.27 -6.08 14.58
CA LEU A 48 11.44 -6.07 13.69
C LEU A 48 12.62 -6.88 14.26
N GLU A 49 12.80 -6.87 15.58
CA GLU A 49 13.90 -7.57 16.26
C GLU A 49 13.58 -9.04 16.54
N ASN A 50 12.37 -9.34 16.99
CA ASN A 50 12.00 -10.64 17.57
C ASN A 50 10.80 -11.31 16.87
N GLY A 51 10.23 -10.68 15.84
CA GLY A 51 9.09 -11.22 15.11
C GLY A 51 9.43 -12.49 14.34
N GLU A 52 8.52 -13.45 14.37
CA GLU A 52 8.62 -14.65 13.54
C GLU A 52 8.38 -14.26 12.07
N HIS A 53 9.27 -14.68 11.17
CA HIS A 53 9.02 -14.58 9.73
C HIS A 53 7.92 -15.58 9.33
N ARG A 54 6.80 -15.08 8.79
CA ARG A 54 5.63 -15.90 8.43
C ARG A 54 5.21 -15.64 6.98
N PRO A 55 4.95 -16.69 6.19
CA PRO A 55 4.26 -16.52 4.92
C PRO A 55 2.83 -16.06 5.18
N ASP A 56 2.28 -15.26 4.28
CA ASP A 56 0.93 -14.73 4.41
C ASP A 56 0.16 -14.89 3.08
N ARG A 57 -1.14 -14.60 3.11
CA ARG A 57 -2.04 -14.79 1.96
C ARG A 57 -1.77 -13.82 0.79
N THR A 58 -1.06 -12.72 1.01
CA THR A 58 -0.72 -11.74 -0.04
C THR A 58 0.53 -12.15 -0.82
N GLY A 59 1.34 -13.06 -0.28
CA GLY A 59 2.61 -13.48 -0.86
C GLY A 59 3.79 -12.56 -0.53
N THR A 60 3.58 -11.49 0.24
CA THR A 60 4.63 -10.55 0.67
C THR A 60 5.49 -11.13 1.79
N GLY A 61 4.89 -11.89 2.70
CA GLY A 61 5.49 -12.31 3.95
C GLY A 61 5.44 -11.21 5.02
N THR A 62 5.58 -11.62 6.28
CA THR A 62 5.53 -10.74 7.45
C THR A 62 6.55 -11.12 8.52
N TYR A 63 6.95 -10.16 9.35
CA TYR A 63 7.43 -10.42 10.71
C TYR A 63 6.26 -10.23 11.67
N ALA A 64 6.00 -11.19 12.55
CA ALA A 64 4.82 -11.16 13.42
C ALA A 64 5.13 -11.56 14.87
N LEU A 65 4.41 -10.95 15.80
CA LEU A 65 4.33 -11.37 17.20
C LEU A 65 2.90 -11.81 17.56
N PRO A 66 2.73 -12.95 18.25
CA PRO A 66 1.44 -13.35 18.76
C PRO A 66 1.12 -12.58 20.04
N PHE A 67 -0.10 -12.03 20.12
CA PHE A 67 -0.70 -11.48 21.35
C PHE A 67 0.19 -10.48 22.09
N PRO A 68 0.64 -9.38 21.45
CA PRO A 68 1.51 -8.42 22.10
C PRO A 68 0.81 -7.69 23.27
N PRO A 69 1.57 -6.99 24.14
CA PRO A 69 1.00 -6.14 25.17
C PRO A 69 -0.03 -5.13 24.61
N GLN A 70 -1.07 -4.86 25.39
CA GLN A 70 -2.09 -3.87 25.03
C GLN A 70 -1.48 -2.47 24.96
N MET A 71 -1.93 -1.67 23.99
CA MET A 71 -1.67 -0.23 23.96
C MET A 71 -2.82 0.51 24.62
N LYS A 72 -2.54 1.58 25.36
CA LYS A 72 -3.56 2.38 26.04
C LYS A 72 -3.30 3.86 25.83
N PHE A 73 -4.34 4.58 25.38
CA PHE A 73 -4.27 5.99 25.04
C PHE A 73 -5.28 6.79 25.85
N ALA A 74 -4.85 7.90 26.45
CA ALA A 74 -5.73 8.88 27.05
C ALA A 74 -6.49 9.64 25.95
N LEU A 75 -7.80 9.82 26.15
CA LEU A 75 -8.67 10.54 25.21
C LEU A 75 -9.04 11.92 25.70
N SER A 76 -8.73 12.26 26.94
CA SER A 76 -8.90 13.62 27.44
C SER A 76 -7.91 13.93 28.55
N ARG A 77 -7.73 15.21 28.83
CA ARG A 77 -6.98 15.73 29.97
C ARG A 77 -7.71 16.93 30.59
N PRO A 78 -7.38 17.34 31.82
CA PRO A 78 -7.89 18.60 32.37
C PRO A 78 -7.62 19.76 31.39
N SER A 79 -8.58 20.69 31.27
CA SER A 79 -8.43 21.83 30.38
C SER A 79 -7.18 22.64 30.71
N SER A 80 -6.53 23.13 29.66
CA SER A 80 -5.46 24.13 29.78
C SER A 80 -6.00 25.49 30.23
N ASP A 81 -7.29 25.77 30.02
CA ASP A 81 -8.00 26.90 30.61
C ASP A 81 -8.51 26.51 32.01
N PRO A 82 -7.97 27.10 33.09
CA PRO A 82 -8.36 26.78 34.46
C PRO A 82 -9.81 27.19 34.80
N THR A 83 -10.46 27.96 33.93
CA THR A 83 -11.87 28.36 34.08
C THR A 83 -12.84 27.39 33.41
N SER A 84 -12.36 26.53 32.50
CA SER A 84 -13.18 25.51 31.85
C SER A 84 -13.35 24.30 32.75
N LEU A 85 -14.60 23.91 32.97
CA LEU A 85 -14.95 22.67 33.67
C LEU A 85 -14.94 21.44 32.74
N ASP A 86 -14.96 21.66 31.42
CA ASP A 86 -14.89 20.59 30.43
C ASP A 86 -13.44 20.15 30.19
N ALA A 87 -13.25 18.86 29.96
CA ALA A 87 -11.94 18.27 29.64
C ALA A 87 -11.52 18.65 28.22
N GLU A 88 -10.21 18.85 28.01
CA GLU A 88 -9.65 18.99 26.67
C GLU A 88 -9.55 17.61 26.02
N LEU A 89 -10.17 17.45 24.85
CA LEU A 89 -10.19 16.18 24.13
C LEU A 89 -8.88 15.97 23.38
N ILE A 90 -8.33 14.76 23.47
CA ILE A 90 -7.12 14.32 22.81
C ILE A 90 -7.49 13.27 21.76
N LEU A 91 -6.98 13.42 20.54
CA LEU A 91 -7.07 12.38 19.52
C LEU A 91 -5.69 11.72 19.36
N PRO A 92 -5.51 10.44 19.73
CA PRO A 92 -4.25 9.72 19.52
C PRO A 92 -4.01 9.45 18.03
N LEU A 93 -3.61 10.50 17.32
CA LEU A 93 -3.29 10.51 15.90
C LEU A 93 -1.77 10.56 15.77
N LEU A 94 -1.17 9.48 15.26
CA LEU A 94 0.29 9.33 15.23
C LEU A 94 0.96 10.55 14.60
N THR A 95 2.08 10.94 15.21
CA THR A 95 2.83 12.14 14.83
C THR A 95 4.16 11.79 14.17
N THR A 96 4.72 10.60 14.43
CA THR A 96 5.94 10.11 13.75
C THR A 96 5.73 9.86 12.25
N LYS A 97 4.48 9.79 11.80
CA LYS A 97 4.09 9.73 10.39
C LYS A 97 2.75 10.44 10.21
N ARG A 98 2.59 11.17 9.11
CA ARG A 98 1.29 11.76 8.75
C ARG A 98 0.26 10.65 8.47
N VAL A 99 -0.84 10.65 9.22
CA VAL A 99 -1.99 9.75 9.04
C VAL A 99 -3.06 10.45 8.20
N PHE A 100 -3.73 9.71 7.32
CA PHE A 100 -4.75 10.26 6.43
C PHE A 100 -6.10 10.43 7.16
N LEU A 101 -6.19 11.47 8.00
CA LEU A 101 -7.33 11.73 8.89
C LEU A 101 -8.69 11.78 8.17
N ARG A 102 -8.74 12.34 6.96
CA ARG A 102 -9.97 12.38 6.14
C ARG A 102 -10.53 10.99 5.89
N ALA A 103 -9.68 10.02 5.61
CA ALA A 103 -10.10 8.64 5.41
C ALA A 103 -10.56 7.98 6.72
N VAL A 104 -9.88 8.26 7.85
CA VAL A 104 -10.32 7.80 9.18
C VAL A 104 -11.75 8.25 9.50
N ILE A 105 -12.03 9.55 9.33
CA ILE A 105 -13.35 10.11 9.62
C ILE A 105 -14.39 9.56 8.63
N GLY A 106 -14.10 9.62 7.33
CA GLY A 106 -15.06 9.18 6.31
C GLY A 106 -15.44 7.71 6.44
N GLU A 107 -14.47 6.83 6.73
CA GLU A 107 -14.72 5.41 6.96
C GLU A 107 -15.54 5.16 8.23
N LEU A 108 -15.21 5.83 9.33
CA LEU A 108 -15.97 5.68 10.57
C LEU A 108 -17.44 6.10 10.40
N LEU A 109 -17.68 7.24 9.74
CA LEU A 109 -19.03 7.70 9.42
C LEU A 109 -19.77 6.72 8.49
N TRP A 110 -19.06 6.10 7.56
CA TRP A 110 -19.59 5.06 6.68
C TRP A 110 -19.98 3.78 7.46
N PHE A 111 -19.17 3.35 8.44
CA PHE A 111 -19.54 2.27 9.36
C PHE A 111 -20.76 2.62 10.22
N VAL A 112 -20.77 3.81 10.82
CA VAL A 112 -21.90 4.29 11.64
C VAL A 112 -23.18 4.30 10.80
N ALA A 113 -23.13 4.73 9.55
CA ALA A 113 -24.27 4.76 8.64
C ALA A 113 -24.73 3.35 8.16
N GLY A 114 -24.07 2.26 8.56
CA GLY A 114 -24.43 0.91 8.12
C GLY A 114 -24.10 0.61 6.66
N SER A 115 -23.32 1.47 6.00
CA SER A 115 -23.03 1.35 4.57
C SER A 115 -22.13 0.15 4.27
N THR A 116 -22.30 -0.45 3.09
CA THR A 116 -21.56 -1.64 2.63
C THR A 116 -21.03 -1.55 1.20
N HIS A 117 -21.22 -0.41 0.54
CA HIS A 117 -20.71 -0.14 -0.79
C HIS A 117 -19.59 0.92 -0.76
N SER A 118 -18.45 0.65 -1.40
CA SER A 118 -17.27 1.52 -1.38
C SER A 118 -17.47 2.85 -2.11
N LYS A 119 -18.34 2.87 -3.15
CA LYS A 119 -18.62 4.05 -3.99
C LYS A 119 -18.77 5.37 -3.23
N SER A 120 -19.48 5.41 -2.11
CA SER A 120 -19.66 6.67 -1.35
C SER A 120 -18.35 7.19 -0.75
N LEU A 121 -17.42 6.29 -0.40
CA LEU A 121 -16.06 6.64 0.02
C LEU A 121 -15.23 7.07 -1.18
N SER A 122 -15.27 6.33 -2.29
CA SER A 122 -14.51 6.62 -3.52
C SER A 122 -14.91 7.97 -4.13
N ASP A 123 -16.22 8.27 -4.18
CA ASP A 123 -16.76 9.57 -4.62
C ASP A 123 -16.30 10.72 -3.70
N ALA A 124 -16.03 10.42 -2.43
CA ALA A 124 -15.43 11.34 -1.46
C ALA A 124 -13.89 11.30 -1.48
N GLY A 125 -13.26 10.71 -2.50
CA GLY A 125 -11.80 10.63 -2.65
C GLY A 125 -11.09 9.70 -1.67
N ILE A 126 -11.83 8.83 -0.98
CA ILE A 126 -11.31 7.87 0.00
C ILE A 126 -11.30 6.48 -0.65
N LYS A 127 -10.10 6.00 -0.99
CA LYS A 127 -9.90 4.79 -1.82
C LYS A 127 -9.49 3.54 -1.06
N ILE A 128 -9.57 3.56 0.28
CA ILE A 128 -9.05 2.48 1.14
C ILE A 128 -9.77 1.13 0.96
N TRP A 129 -10.96 1.13 0.36
CA TRP A 129 -11.77 -0.06 0.06
C TRP A 129 -11.85 -0.38 -1.45
N ASP A 130 -11.24 0.45 -2.31
CA ASP A 130 -11.39 0.31 -3.77
C ASP A 130 -10.85 -1.03 -4.25
N GLY A 131 -9.70 -1.45 -3.72
CA GLY A 131 -9.08 -2.69 -4.15
C GLY A 131 -9.78 -3.95 -3.65
N ASN A 132 -10.23 -3.97 -2.37
CA ASN A 132 -11.12 -5.03 -1.86
C ASN A 132 -12.52 -5.05 -2.51
N GLY A 133 -12.97 -3.93 -3.07
CA GLY A 133 -14.22 -3.83 -3.82
C GLY A 133 -14.06 -4.02 -5.33
N SER A 134 -12.84 -4.22 -5.83
CA SER A 134 -12.59 -4.38 -7.27
C SER A 134 -13.27 -5.65 -7.81
N ARG A 135 -13.62 -5.64 -9.10
CA ARG A 135 -14.24 -6.79 -9.77
C ARG A 135 -13.33 -8.02 -9.65
N GLU A 136 -12.05 -7.81 -9.93
CA GLU A 136 -11.01 -8.83 -9.89
C GLU A 136 -10.91 -9.47 -8.50
N TYR A 137 -10.90 -8.64 -7.44
CA TYR A 137 -10.83 -9.12 -6.08
C TYR A 137 -12.08 -9.91 -5.69
N LEU A 138 -13.27 -9.36 -5.93
CA LEU A 138 -14.54 -10.01 -5.57
C LEU A 138 -14.68 -11.37 -6.26
N ASP A 139 -14.29 -11.49 -7.53
CA ASP A 139 -14.29 -12.76 -8.25
C ASP A 139 -13.33 -13.77 -7.61
N SER A 140 -12.14 -13.30 -7.23
CA SER A 140 -11.10 -14.14 -6.63
C SER A 140 -11.49 -14.74 -5.27
N VAL A 141 -12.39 -14.07 -4.52
CA VAL A 141 -12.90 -14.56 -3.23
C VAL A 141 -14.27 -15.23 -3.34
N GLY A 142 -14.75 -15.49 -4.55
CA GLY A 142 -16.01 -16.21 -4.80
C GLY A 142 -17.28 -15.35 -4.66
N LEU A 143 -17.14 -14.02 -4.74
CA LEU A 143 -18.22 -13.04 -4.65
C LEU A 143 -18.55 -12.42 -6.03
N SER A 144 -18.48 -13.24 -7.09
CA SER A 144 -18.74 -12.80 -8.47
C SER A 144 -20.16 -12.29 -8.75
N HIS A 145 -21.09 -12.56 -7.83
CA HIS A 145 -22.48 -12.12 -7.87
C HIS A 145 -22.70 -10.71 -7.32
N TYR A 146 -21.77 -10.18 -6.52
CA TYR A 146 -21.79 -8.78 -6.09
C TYR A 146 -21.32 -7.87 -7.20
N GLU A 147 -21.82 -6.64 -7.28
CA GLU A 147 -21.26 -5.65 -8.20
C GLU A 147 -19.94 -5.05 -7.68
N ALA A 148 -19.18 -4.40 -8.58
CA ALA A 148 -17.93 -3.77 -8.18
C ALA A 148 -18.19 -2.66 -7.15
N GLY A 149 -17.52 -2.77 -6.00
CA GLY A 149 -17.65 -1.91 -4.84
C GLY A 149 -18.59 -2.43 -3.75
N GLU A 150 -19.36 -3.48 -3.99
CA GLU A 150 -20.19 -4.12 -2.98
C GLU A 150 -19.35 -5.08 -2.12
N LEU A 151 -19.21 -4.74 -0.82
CA LEU A 151 -18.32 -5.44 0.10
C LEU A 151 -19.01 -6.55 0.88
N GLY A 152 -20.33 -6.69 0.74
CA GLY A 152 -21.14 -7.61 1.54
C GLY A 152 -21.43 -7.08 2.95
N PRO A 153 -21.92 -7.93 3.88
CA PRO A 153 -22.32 -7.54 5.22
C PRO A 153 -21.12 -7.30 6.16
N VAL A 154 -20.26 -6.34 5.82
CA VAL A 154 -19.05 -5.96 6.58
C VAL A 154 -19.38 -5.12 7.83
N TYR A 155 -18.42 -4.35 8.36
CA TYR A 155 -18.50 -3.69 9.66
C TYR A 155 -19.80 -2.93 9.93
N GLY A 156 -20.14 -1.94 9.09
CA GLY A 156 -21.32 -1.10 9.32
C GLY A 156 -22.61 -1.90 9.35
N PHE A 157 -22.76 -2.86 8.44
CA PHE A 157 -23.90 -3.77 8.44
C PHE A 157 -24.00 -4.57 9.73
N GLN A 158 -22.89 -5.14 10.20
CA GLN A 158 -22.90 -5.87 11.47
C GLN A 158 -23.19 -4.93 12.65
N TRP A 159 -22.81 -3.64 12.60
CA TRP A 159 -23.10 -2.69 13.67
C TRP A 159 -24.59 -2.32 13.76
N ARG A 160 -25.27 -2.20 12.61
CA ARG A 160 -26.64 -1.68 12.53
C ARG A 160 -27.71 -2.77 12.32
N HIS A 161 -27.31 -3.91 11.76
CA HIS A 161 -28.21 -4.98 11.27
C HIS A 161 -27.68 -6.38 11.59
N PHE A 162 -27.03 -6.57 12.75
CA PHE A 162 -26.40 -7.84 13.11
C PHE A 162 -27.40 -9.00 13.01
N GLY A 163 -27.05 -10.05 12.27
CA GLY A 163 -27.88 -11.25 12.11
C GLY A 163 -29.04 -11.13 11.11
N ALA A 164 -29.22 -9.98 10.46
CA ALA A 164 -30.12 -9.86 9.31
C ALA A 164 -29.57 -10.63 8.10
N GLU A 165 -30.47 -11.09 7.22
CA GLU A 165 -30.07 -11.66 5.94
C GLU A 165 -29.61 -10.54 4.99
N TYR A 166 -28.35 -10.59 4.55
CA TYR A 166 -27.84 -9.64 3.55
C TYR A 166 -28.48 -9.89 2.17
N LYS A 167 -29.18 -8.88 1.66
CA LYS A 167 -29.93 -8.85 0.39
C LYS A 167 -29.31 -7.88 -0.63
N GLY A 168 -28.10 -7.39 -0.35
CA GLY A 168 -27.37 -6.43 -1.19
C GLY A 168 -27.35 -5.01 -0.62
N HIS A 169 -26.40 -4.19 -1.09
CA HIS A 169 -26.14 -2.86 -0.51
C HIS A 169 -27.29 -1.84 -0.66
N SER A 170 -28.16 -2.01 -1.66
CA SER A 170 -29.26 -1.09 -1.95
C SER A 170 -30.56 -1.39 -1.20
N HIS A 171 -30.62 -2.50 -0.46
CA HIS A 171 -31.80 -2.89 0.32
C HIS A 171 -31.94 -2.01 1.57
N ASP A 172 -33.17 -1.64 1.92
CA ASP A 172 -33.45 -0.93 3.17
C ASP A 172 -33.57 -1.94 4.32
N TYR A 173 -32.54 -1.98 5.17
CA TYR A 173 -32.48 -2.87 6.34
C TYR A 173 -33.10 -2.25 7.59
N THR A 174 -33.84 -1.14 7.50
CA THR A 174 -34.47 -0.51 8.67
C THR A 174 -35.37 -1.50 9.41
N GLY A 175 -35.05 -1.75 10.68
CA GLY A 175 -35.77 -2.71 11.52
C GLY A 175 -35.40 -4.18 11.31
N GLU A 176 -34.46 -4.49 10.41
CA GLU A 176 -33.89 -5.82 10.24
C GLU A 176 -32.62 -6.01 11.08
N GLY A 177 -32.50 -7.16 11.74
CA GLY A 177 -31.34 -7.51 12.57
C GLY A 177 -31.33 -6.81 13.93
N VAL A 178 -30.14 -6.75 14.54
CA VAL A 178 -29.91 -6.05 15.82
C VAL A 178 -29.05 -4.80 15.57
N ASP A 179 -29.59 -3.63 15.90
CA ASP A 179 -28.83 -2.37 15.93
C ASP A 179 -28.02 -2.28 17.22
N GLN A 180 -26.81 -2.85 17.19
CA GLN A 180 -25.90 -2.86 18.32
C GLN A 180 -25.50 -1.44 18.74
N LEU A 181 -25.35 -0.51 17.78
CA LEU A 181 -24.95 0.86 18.07
C LEU A 181 -26.04 1.59 18.87
N ALA A 182 -27.31 1.44 18.47
CA ALA A 182 -28.44 1.97 19.22
C ALA A 182 -28.53 1.35 20.63
N GLU A 183 -28.35 0.03 20.76
CA GLU A 183 -28.35 -0.65 22.07
C GLU A 183 -27.22 -0.16 22.98
N ILE A 184 -26.03 0.06 22.43
CA ILE A 184 -24.90 0.61 23.19
C ILE A 184 -25.22 2.00 23.72
N ILE A 185 -25.77 2.88 22.87
CA ILE A 185 -26.14 4.24 23.28
C ILE A 185 -27.22 4.22 24.38
N ASP A 186 -28.24 3.36 24.25
CA ASP A 186 -29.24 3.17 25.30
C ASP A 186 -28.59 2.73 26.62
N LYS A 187 -27.72 1.72 26.58
CA LYS A 187 -27.01 1.23 27.76
C LYS A 187 -26.10 2.29 28.39
N LEU A 188 -25.37 3.06 27.58
CA LEU A 188 -24.50 4.13 28.08
C LEU A 188 -25.30 5.22 28.81
N LYS A 189 -26.50 5.57 28.30
CA LYS A 189 -27.37 6.57 28.93
C LYS A 189 -28.11 6.02 30.16
N ASN A 190 -28.66 4.82 30.06
CA ASN A 190 -29.66 4.32 31.00
C ASN A 190 -29.15 3.21 31.94
N LYS A 191 -28.08 2.51 31.56
CA LYS A 191 -27.49 1.38 32.32
C LYS A 191 -25.95 1.43 32.30
N PRO A 192 -25.32 2.55 32.68
CA PRO A 192 -23.87 2.77 32.47
C PRO A 192 -22.96 1.80 33.24
N TYR A 193 -23.47 1.11 34.27
CA TYR A 193 -22.75 0.07 35.00
C TYR A 193 -22.87 -1.32 34.36
N ASP A 194 -23.61 -1.47 33.26
CA ASP A 194 -23.74 -2.74 32.56
C ASP A 194 -22.36 -3.18 32.05
N ARG A 195 -22.05 -4.46 32.28
CA ARG A 195 -20.78 -5.07 31.88
C ARG A 195 -20.86 -5.70 30.48
N ARG A 196 -21.96 -5.48 29.77
CA ARG A 196 -22.32 -6.08 28.47
C ARG A 196 -22.52 -5.03 27.38
N ILE A 197 -21.82 -3.90 27.46
CA ILE A 197 -21.84 -2.86 26.44
C ILE A 197 -20.76 -3.23 25.40
N ILE A 198 -21.16 -4.00 24.38
CA ILE A 198 -20.25 -4.63 23.41
C ILE A 198 -20.77 -4.36 21.99
N LEU A 199 -19.84 -4.04 21.09
CA LEU A 199 -20.06 -3.92 19.64
C LEU A 199 -19.27 -5.04 18.95
N SER A 200 -19.91 -5.93 18.20
CA SER A 200 -19.23 -7.00 17.46
C SER A 200 -19.45 -6.89 15.96
N ALA A 201 -18.37 -6.98 15.18
CA ALA A 201 -18.42 -7.20 13.74
C ALA A 201 -18.25 -8.69 13.37
N TRP A 202 -17.84 -9.55 14.32
CA TRP A 202 -17.55 -10.95 14.02
C TRP A 202 -18.82 -11.81 14.02
N ASN A 203 -19.36 -12.05 12.82
CA ASN A 203 -20.51 -12.91 12.60
C ASN A 203 -20.12 -14.15 11.77
N PRO A 204 -19.94 -15.34 12.39
CA PRO A 204 -19.55 -16.55 11.70
C PRO A 204 -20.46 -16.96 10.54
N ALA A 205 -21.76 -16.63 10.60
CA ALA A 205 -22.72 -16.97 9.54
C ALA A 205 -22.52 -16.15 8.26
N ASP A 206 -21.93 -14.96 8.39
CA ASP A 206 -21.77 -14.01 7.28
C ASP A 206 -20.33 -13.88 6.77
N ILE A 207 -19.32 -14.47 7.43
CA ILE A 207 -17.91 -14.34 7.03
C ILE A 207 -17.68 -14.66 5.54
N LYS A 208 -18.34 -15.68 5.00
CA LYS A 208 -18.20 -16.10 3.59
C LYS A 208 -18.86 -15.14 2.59
N LYS A 209 -19.67 -14.19 3.08
CA LYS A 209 -20.38 -13.19 2.29
C LYS A 209 -19.63 -11.86 2.26
N MET A 210 -18.56 -11.70 3.05
CA MET A 210 -17.81 -10.46 3.20
C MET A 210 -16.60 -10.45 2.27
N ALA A 211 -16.34 -9.33 1.60
CA ALA A 211 -15.14 -9.15 0.78
C ALA A 211 -13.87 -9.34 1.63
N LEU A 212 -13.86 -8.82 2.85
CA LEU A 212 -12.78 -9.03 3.80
C LEU A 212 -13.35 -9.33 5.21
N PRO A 213 -12.96 -10.44 5.86
CA PRO A 213 -13.38 -10.71 7.23
C PRO A 213 -12.92 -9.62 8.21
N PRO A 214 -13.74 -9.21 9.20
CA PRO A 214 -13.44 -8.12 10.10
C PRO A 214 -12.09 -8.27 10.81
N CYS A 215 -11.22 -7.26 10.71
CA CYS A 215 -9.95 -7.22 11.44
C CYS A 215 -10.18 -6.79 12.90
N HIS A 216 -10.88 -5.68 13.10
CA HIS A 216 -11.34 -5.20 14.40
C HIS A 216 -12.65 -5.91 14.77
N MET A 217 -12.52 -6.99 15.54
CA MET A 217 -13.60 -7.97 15.73
C MET A 217 -14.70 -7.45 16.65
N PHE A 218 -14.33 -6.93 17.82
CA PHE A 218 -15.28 -6.39 18.77
C PHE A 218 -14.66 -5.29 19.63
N ALA A 219 -15.51 -4.39 20.10
CA ALA A 219 -15.16 -3.41 21.12
C ALA A 219 -16.07 -3.54 22.34
N GLN A 220 -15.51 -3.26 23.52
CA GLN A 220 -16.25 -3.17 24.77
C GLN A 220 -16.15 -1.76 25.32
N PHE A 221 -17.24 -1.28 25.91
CA PHE A 221 -17.32 0.03 26.54
C PHE A 221 -17.54 -0.10 28.04
N TYR A 222 -16.99 0.85 28.80
CA TYR A 222 -17.03 0.87 30.25
C TYR A 222 -17.19 2.30 30.75
N VAL A 223 -18.15 2.56 31.62
CA VAL A 223 -18.32 3.88 32.25
C VAL A 223 -17.80 3.84 33.68
N SER A 224 -16.79 4.65 33.98
CA SER A 224 -16.36 4.92 35.35
C SER A 224 -17.03 6.19 35.88
N PHE A 225 -17.24 6.27 37.20
CA PHE A 225 -17.76 7.46 37.84
C PHE A 225 -16.74 7.92 38.88
N PRO A 226 -16.16 9.13 38.74
CA PRO A 226 -15.27 9.67 39.75
C PRO A 226 -15.96 9.75 41.12
N GLY A 227 -15.19 9.50 42.19
CA GLY A 227 -15.67 9.73 43.54
C GLY A 227 -16.02 11.20 43.72
N HIS A 228 -17.11 11.49 44.44
CA HIS A 228 -17.53 12.86 44.76
C HIS A 228 -17.89 12.95 46.23
N LYS A 229 -17.71 14.14 46.83
CA LYS A 229 -18.11 14.36 48.21
C LYS A 229 -19.62 14.56 48.29
N GLN A 230 -20.20 14.16 49.41
CA GLN A 230 -21.63 14.34 49.67
C GLN A 230 -21.95 15.85 49.70
N GLY A 231 -22.85 16.29 48.82
CA GLY A 231 -23.22 17.70 48.66
C GLY A 231 -22.60 18.42 47.46
N GLU A 232 -21.65 17.80 46.75
CA GLU A 232 -21.13 18.29 45.48
C GLU A 232 -21.97 17.77 44.29
N ALA A 233 -21.95 18.49 43.18
CA ALA A 233 -22.56 18.01 41.93
C ALA A 233 -21.89 16.70 41.51
N ARG A 234 -22.70 15.69 41.13
CA ARG A 234 -22.17 14.41 40.69
C ARG A 234 -21.36 14.62 39.40
N PRO A 235 -20.10 14.16 39.33
CA PRO A 235 -19.28 14.33 38.15
C PRO A 235 -19.84 13.53 36.97
N ARG A 236 -19.58 14.05 35.76
CA ARG A 236 -19.89 13.38 34.50
C ARG A 236 -19.21 11.99 34.48
N GLY A 237 -19.92 10.98 33.97
CA GLY A 237 -19.35 9.64 33.80
C GLY A 237 -18.23 9.67 32.75
N ILE A 238 -17.22 8.81 32.92
CA ILE A 238 -16.06 8.74 32.03
C ILE A 238 -16.17 7.46 31.19
N LEU A 239 -16.25 7.61 29.86
CA LEU A 239 -16.36 6.52 28.90
C LEU A 239 -14.98 6.00 28.50
N HIS A 240 -14.72 4.73 28.76
CA HIS A 240 -13.55 4.00 28.29
C HIS A 240 -13.96 2.99 27.21
N SER A 241 -13.05 2.71 26.29
CA SER A 241 -13.25 1.68 25.26
C SER A 241 -12.06 0.73 25.20
N LEU A 242 -12.36 -0.51 24.86
CA LEU A 242 -11.38 -1.55 24.53
C LEU A 242 -11.72 -2.11 23.16
N LEU A 243 -10.72 -2.26 22.29
CA LEU A 243 -10.83 -2.97 21.01
C LEU A 243 -10.04 -4.26 21.07
N TYR A 244 -10.62 -5.37 20.59
CA TYR A 244 -9.87 -6.56 20.19
C TYR A 244 -9.78 -6.64 18.67
N GLN A 245 -8.55 -6.64 18.15
CA GLN A 245 -8.26 -6.76 16.72
C GLN A 245 -7.47 -8.05 16.47
N ARG A 246 -7.98 -8.95 15.63
CA ARG A 246 -7.35 -10.26 15.39
C ARG A 246 -6.07 -10.20 14.56
N SER A 247 -5.94 -9.20 13.71
CA SER A 247 -4.89 -9.08 12.70
C SER A 247 -4.58 -7.61 12.50
N CYS A 248 -3.33 -7.25 12.77
CA CYS A 248 -2.89 -5.89 13.00
C CYS A 248 -1.67 -5.59 12.14
N ASP A 249 -1.91 -5.06 10.95
CA ASP A 249 -0.88 -4.46 10.13
C ASP A 249 -0.36 -3.19 10.82
N MET A 250 0.84 -3.26 11.36
CA MET A 250 1.47 -2.17 12.11
C MET A 250 1.87 -1.01 11.19
N GLY A 251 2.11 -1.25 9.90
CA GLY A 251 2.53 -0.24 8.93
C GLY A 251 1.39 0.69 8.55
N LEU A 252 0.26 0.15 8.10
CA LEU A 252 -0.85 0.94 7.57
C LEU A 252 -2.11 0.86 8.44
N GLY A 253 -2.58 -0.34 8.79
CA GLY A 253 -3.85 -0.55 9.48
C GLY A 253 -3.94 0.05 10.89
N VAL A 254 -3.00 -0.31 11.77
CA VAL A 254 -3.05 0.05 13.21
C VAL A 254 -3.11 1.57 13.44
N PRO A 255 -2.32 2.43 12.76
CA PRO A 255 -2.47 3.88 12.87
C PRO A 255 -3.90 4.39 12.60
N PHE A 256 -4.58 3.82 11.61
CA PHE A 256 -5.98 4.13 11.31
C PHE A 256 -6.92 3.61 12.39
N ASN A 257 -6.70 2.37 12.86
CA ASN A 257 -7.57 1.76 13.87
C ASN A 257 -7.50 2.48 15.22
N ILE A 258 -6.32 2.97 15.63
CA ILE A 258 -6.16 3.78 16.85
C ILE A 258 -7.01 5.05 16.75
N ALA A 259 -6.84 5.82 15.68
CA ALA A 259 -7.57 7.08 15.48
C ALA A 259 -9.08 6.85 15.33
N SER A 260 -9.49 5.81 14.59
CA SER A 260 -10.90 5.48 14.32
C SER A 260 -11.65 5.11 15.59
N TYR A 261 -11.13 4.19 16.42
CA TYR A 261 -11.82 3.78 17.64
C TYR A 261 -11.71 4.81 18.78
N ALA A 262 -10.65 5.61 18.81
CA ALA A 262 -10.60 6.79 19.67
C ALA A 262 -11.71 7.79 19.29
N LEU A 263 -11.87 8.08 18.00
CA LEU A 263 -12.92 8.97 17.50
C LEU A 263 -14.33 8.42 17.75
N LEU A 264 -14.56 7.12 17.56
CA LEU A 264 -15.83 6.48 17.91
C LEU A 264 -16.15 6.65 19.40
N THR A 265 -15.14 6.54 20.26
CA THR A 265 -15.30 6.72 21.71
C THR A 265 -15.66 8.18 22.04
N HIS A 266 -15.02 9.14 21.38
CA HIS A 266 -15.39 10.56 21.46
C HIS A 266 -16.84 10.81 21.03
N MET A 267 -17.26 10.25 19.88
CA MET A 267 -18.63 10.38 19.39
C MET A 267 -19.65 9.80 20.37
N LEU A 268 -19.43 8.57 20.85
CA LEU A 268 -20.33 7.92 21.82
C LEU A 268 -20.41 8.68 23.13
N ALA A 269 -19.28 9.18 23.63
CA ALA A 269 -19.25 10.00 24.84
C ALA A 269 -20.05 11.29 24.65
N HIS A 270 -19.87 11.97 23.51
CA HIS A 270 -20.60 13.20 23.16
C HIS A 270 -22.11 12.99 23.04
N VAL A 271 -22.52 11.91 22.38
CA VAL A 271 -23.94 11.51 22.25
C VAL A 271 -24.58 11.15 23.60
N CYS A 272 -23.78 10.71 24.57
CA CYS A 272 -24.25 10.25 25.87
C CYS A 272 -24.00 11.22 27.03
N ASP A 273 -23.51 12.43 26.76
CA ASP A 273 -23.07 13.40 27.78
C ASP A 273 -22.08 12.77 28.79
N LEU A 274 -21.08 12.07 28.27
CA LEU A 274 -19.97 11.46 29.01
C LEU A 274 -18.64 12.14 28.66
N THR A 275 -17.66 12.02 29.54
CA THR A 275 -16.29 12.46 29.28
C THR A 275 -15.49 11.31 28.66
N PRO A 276 -14.80 11.48 27.51
CA PRO A 276 -13.90 10.46 26.97
C PRO A 276 -12.76 10.15 27.93
N GLY A 277 -12.57 8.89 28.28
CA GLY A 277 -11.55 8.40 29.21
C GLY A 277 -10.32 7.88 28.48
N THR A 278 -10.30 6.58 28.22
CA THR A 278 -9.15 5.90 27.59
C THR A 278 -9.60 4.94 26.51
N PHE A 279 -8.82 4.84 25.44
CA PHE A 279 -8.90 3.77 24.45
C PHE A 279 -7.83 2.72 24.73
N THR A 280 -8.20 1.44 24.79
CA THR A 280 -7.27 0.30 24.96
C THR A 280 -7.32 -0.62 23.75
N HIS A 281 -6.20 -0.83 23.08
CA HIS A 281 -6.08 -1.65 21.88
C HIS A 281 -5.43 -2.99 22.22
N THR A 282 -6.22 -4.05 22.14
CA THR A 282 -5.79 -5.44 22.28
C THR A 282 -5.62 -6.06 20.90
N MET A 283 -4.49 -6.73 20.68
CA MET A 283 -4.10 -7.21 19.37
C MET A 283 -3.85 -8.72 19.40
N GLY A 284 -4.27 -9.41 18.34
CA GLY A 284 -4.00 -10.82 18.08
C GLY A 284 -2.65 -10.98 17.37
N ASP A 285 -2.70 -11.22 16.08
CA ASP A 285 -1.52 -11.26 15.20
C ASP A 285 -1.07 -9.83 14.86
N ALA A 286 0.00 -9.35 15.48
CA ALA A 286 0.59 -8.05 15.17
C ALA A 286 1.81 -8.22 14.29
N HIS A 287 1.78 -7.62 13.11
CA HIS A 287 2.76 -7.89 12.07
C HIS A 287 3.20 -6.65 11.30
N VAL A 288 4.41 -6.76 10.75
CA VAL A 288 5.01 -5.84 9.78
C VAL A 288 5.20 -6.62 8.48
N TYR A 289 4.66 -6.12 7.38
CA TYR A 289 4.96 -6.68 6.06
C TYR A 289 6.43 -6.43 5.70
N LEU A 290 7.04 -7.38 4.98
CA LEU A 290 8.46 -7.28 4.63
C LEU A 290 8.78 -6.02 3.81
N ASP A 291 7.87 -5.61 2.92
CA ASP A 291 8.00 -4.40 2.11
C ASP A 291 7.78 -3.10 2.90
N HIS A 292 7.41 -3.17 4.18
CA HIS A 292 7.27 -2.01 5.07
C HIS A 292 8.46 -1.84 6.02
N VAL A 293 9.39 -2.80 6.07
CA VAL A 293 10.49 -2.82 7.06
C VAL A 293 11.33 -1.54 7.00
N GLU A 294 11.80 -1.15 5.81
CA GLU A 294 12.66 0.03 5.66
C GLU A 294 11.91 1.34 5.99
N ALA A 295 10.64 1.44 5.58
CA ALA A 295 9.77 2.56 5.94
C ALA A 295 9.58 2.67 7.47
N LEU A 296 9.38 1.55 8.14
CA LEU A 296 9.16 1.51 9.58
C LEU A 296 10.45 1.73 10.38
N LYS A 297 11.62 1.30 9.89
CA LYS A 297 12.93 1.67 10.47
C LYS A 297 13.10 3.19 10.53
N VAL A 298 12.75 3.90 9.45
CA VAL A 298 12.74 5.37 9.44
C VAL A 298 11.72 5.94 10.44
N GLN A 299 10.53 5.34 10.54
CA GLN A 299 9.49 5.84 11.45
C GLN A 299 9.91 5.71 12.92
N VAL A 300 10.50 4.59 13.34
CA VAL A 300 10.87 4.34 14.75
C VAL A 300 12.03 5.20 15.25
N GLU A 301 12.76 5.86 14.36
CA GLU A 301 13.81 6.83 14.70
C GLU A 301 13.26 8.25 14.95
N ARG A 302 12.01 8.52 14.56
CA ARG A 302 11.40 9.84 14.74
C ARG A 302 10.88 10.01 16.16
N GLU A 303 11.22 11.14 16.75
CA GLU A 303 10.70 11.53 18.06
C GLU A 303 9.20 11.87 17.95
N PRO A 304 8.31 11.28 18.77
CA PRO A 304 6.92 11.69 18.84
C PRO A 304 6.77 13.17 19.18
N ARG A 305 5.71 13.77 18.64
CA ARG A 305 5.23 15.10 19.02
C ARG A 305 3.90 14.93 19.74
N GLU A 306 3.51 15.95 20.49
CA GLU A 306 2.21 15.97 21.18
C GLU A 306 1.07 15.59 20.23
N PHE A 307 0.20 14.69 20.69
CA PHE A 307 -1.03 14.38 19.97
C PHE A 307 -1.90 15.63 19.80
N PRO A 308 -2.63 15.74 18.67
CA PRO A 308 -3.54 16.85 18.47
C PRO A 308 -4.74 16.78 19.41
N THR A 309 -5.39 17.92 19.60
CA THR A 309 -6.67 18.01 20.29
C THR A 309 -7.82 17.94 19.30
N LEU A 310 -8.99 17.56 19.81
CA LEU A 310 -10.23 17.44 19.03
C LEU A 310 -11.27 18.42 19.56
N LYS A 311 -11.95 19.14 18.67
CA LYS A 311 -13.20 19.82 19.00
C LYS A 311 -14.34 19.21 18.20
N ILE A 312 -15.50 19.12 18.84
CA ILE A 312 -16.72 18.59 18.25
C ILE A 312 -17.74 19.72 18.17
N ASN A 313 -18.06 20.13 16.94
CA ASN A 313 -18.99 21.22 16.63
C ASN A 313 -20.41 20.66 16.39
N ARG A 314 -20.91 19.92 17.37
CA ARG A 314 -22.25 19.32 17.37
C ARG A 314 -22.85 19.42 18.76
N ASP A 315 -24.17 19.56 18.87
CA ASP A 315 -24.84 19.59 20.16
C ASP A 315 -24.64 18.27 20.94
N ILE A 316 -24.36 18.38 22.23
CA ILE A 316 -24.26 17.23 23.14
C ILE A 316 -25.63 16.52 23.19
N GLY A 317 -25.62 15.19 23.23
CA GLY A 317 -26.86 14.40 23.29
C GLY A 317 -27.57 14.19 21.94
N ALA A 318 -27.07 14.79 20.85
CA ALA A 318 -27.60 14.61 19.50
C ALA A 318 -27.51 13.14 19.03
N SER A 319 -28.20 12.80 17.93
CA SER A 319 -28.15 11.45 17.36
C SER A 319 -26.72 11.07 16.92
N ILE A 320 -26.40 9.78 16.99
CA ILE A 320 -25.19 9.20 16.39
C ILE A 320 -25.26 9.18 14.86
N ASP A 321 -26.46 9.31 14.29
CA ASP A 321 -26.68 9.32 12.84
C ASP A 321 -26.48 10.71 12.24
N GLY A 322 -26.11 10.74 10.96
CA GLY A 322 -26.04 11.98 10.17
C GLY A 322 -24.92 12.94 10.58
N TRP A 323 -23.86 12.42 11.20
CA TRP A 323 -22.65 13.20 11.44
C TRP A 323 -21.96 13.56 10.13
N LYS A 324 -21.30 14.71 10.11
CA LYS A 324 -20.52 15.21 8.98
C LYS A 324 -19.09 15.44 9.41
N ALA A 325 -18.15 15.36 8.47
CA ALA A 325 -16.75 15.50 8.81
C ALA A 325 -16.40 16.91 9.31
N GLU A 326 -17.10 17.92 8.82
CA GLU A 326 -16.96 19.33 9.24
C GLU A 326 -17.33 19.57 10.72
N GLU A 327 -18.03 18.63 11.36
CA GLU A 327 -18.35 18.70 12.78
C GLU A 327 -17.14 18.29 13.66
N PHE A 328 -16.04 17.83 13.05
CA PHE A 328 -14.79 17.54 13.75
C PHE A 328 -13.73 18.58 13.36
N GLU A 329 -13.07 19.14 14.37
CA GLU A 329 -11.94 20.05 14.19
C GLU A 329 -10.73 19.46 14.93
N VAL A 330 -9.68 19.09 14.19
CA VAL A 330 -8.43 18.58 14.77
C VAL A 330 -7.42 19.71 14.81
N VAL A 331 -7.01 20.08 16.02
CA VAL A 331 -6.19 21.24 16.31
C VAL A 331 -4.79 20.82 16.74
N GLY A 332 -3.77 21.50 16.22
CA GLY A 332 -2.38 21.26 16.63
C GLY A 332 -1.76 19.99 16.04
N TYR A 333 -2.33 19.38 14.99
CA TYR A 333 -1.73 18.21 14.35
C TYR A 333 -0.47 18.58 13.57
N LYS A 334 0.68 18.37 14.21
CA LYS A 334 2.01 18.69 13.67
C LYS A 334 2.83 17.42 13.42
N PRO A 335 2.42 16.50 12.53
CA PRO A 335 3.18 15.27 12.30
C PRO A 335 4.50 15.54 11.57
N HIS A 336 5.40 14.57 11.62
CA HIS A 336 6.49 14.43 10.68
C HIS A 336 5.96 14.15 9.26
N ALA A 337 6.84 14.23 8.27
CA ALA A 337 6.50 13.98 6.87
C ALA A 337 5.85 12.59 6.68
N SER A 338 5.04 12.44 5.62
CA SER A 338 4.50 11.13 5.24
C SER A 338 5.62 10.13 4.97
N ILE A 339 5.34 8.85 5.21
CA ILE A 339 6.18 7.73 4.81
C ILE A 339 5.30 6.85 3.93
N ALA A 340 5.70 6.67 2.67
CA ALA A 340 4.96 5.84 1.73
C ALA A 340 5.14 4.36 2.09
N MET A 341 4.03 3.63 2.10
CA MET A 341 3.98 2.18 2.30
C MET A 341 2.88 1.64 1.39
N LYS A 342 3.12 0.48 0.78
CA LYS A 342 2.19 -0.15 -0.17
C LYS A 342 1.11 -0.91 0.60
N MET A 343 -0.16 -0.75 0.21
CA MET A 343 -1.22 -1.61 0.74
C MET A 343 -1.07 -3.03 0.17
N ASN A 344 -0.94 -4.02 1.05
CA ASN A 344 -0.89 -5.42 0.66
C ASN A 344 -2.31 -6.01 0.66
N GLU A 345 -2.96 -5.93 -0.49
CA GLU A 345 -4.22 -6.63 -0.76
C GLU A 345 -3.94 -8.05 -1.28
N THR A 346 -4.94 -8.94 -1.26
CA THR A 346 -4.74 -10.30 -1.76
C THR A 346 -4.31 -10.23 -3.23
N ASN A 347 -3.05 -10.57 -3.51
CA ASN A 347 -2.58 -10.85 -4.86
C ASN A 347 -3.15 -12.21 -5.27
N ILE A 348 -4.42 -12.25 -5.64
CA ILE A 348 -4.93 -13.37 -6.43
C ILE A 348 -4.76 -12.98 -7.89
N GLN A 349 -3.50 -12.98 -8.32
CA GLN A 349 -3.25 -13.32 -9.69
C GLN A 349 -3.58 -14.81 -9.79
N THR A 350 -4.75 -15.12 -10.34
CA THR A 350 -4.84 -16.33 -11.13
C THR A 350 -3.71 -16.24 -12.15
N ASN A 351 -2.72 -17.12 -12.00
CA ASN A 351 -1.43 -17.16 -12.71
C ASN A 351 -1.53 -17.13 -14.25
N ASP A 352 -2.72 -17.11 -14.85
CA ASP A 352 -2.87 -17.27 -16.29
C ASP A 352 -3.15 -15.95 -17.05
N ASP A 353 -3.73 -14.91 -16.42
CA ASP A 353 -4.12 -13.67 -17.13
C ASP A 353 -3.20 -12.45 -16.82
N TYR A 354 -2.49 -12.47 -15.70
CA TYR A 354 -1.53 -11.42 -15.31
C TYR A 354 -0.21 -11.52 -16.08
N LEU A 355 0.19 -12.75 -16.44
CA LEU A 355 1.40 -13.05 -17.19
C LEU A 355 1.33 -12.60 -18.65
N LEU A 356 0.15 -12.62 -19.29
CA LEU A 356 -0.03 -12.23 -20.69
C LEU A 356 -0.20 -10.73 -20.91
N ARG A 357 -0.72 -10.00 -19.91
CA ARG A 357 -1.00 -8.56 -20.03
C ARG A 357 0.02 -7.64 -19.38
N PHE A 358 0.77 -8.08 -18.36
CA PHE A 358 1.56 -7.15 -17.53
C PHE A 358 3.04 -7.52 -17.43
N VAL A 359 3.42 -8.80 -17.35
CA VAL A 359 4.83 -9.21 -17.13
C VAL A 359 5.69 -9.12 -18.40
N ILE A 360 5.13 -9.50 -19.56
CA ILE A 360 5.89 -9.55 -20.82
C ILE A 360 6.27 -8.16 -21.36
N PRO A 361 5.42 -7.12 -21.30
CA PRO A 361 5.82 -5.76 -21.70
C PRO A 361 6.91 -5.15 -20.81
N GLN A 362 7.26 -5.76 -19.68
CA GLN A 362 8.12 -5.15 -18.66
C GLN A 362 9.51 -5.74 -18.62
N VAL A 363 9.69 -7.01 -19.01
CA VAL A 363 11.02 -7.57 -19.30
C VAL A 363 11.76 -6.67 -20.31
N TYR A 364 11.01 -6.03 -21.21
CA TYR A 364 11.46 -5.07 -22.23
C TYR A 364 12.22 -3.86 -21.67
N VAL A 365 11.76 -3.24 -20.57
CA VAL A 365 12.32 -1.95 -20.15
C VAL A 365 13.61 -2.11 -19.35
N ALA A 366 13.75 -3.23 -18.62
CA ALA A 366 15.00 -3.60 -17.97
C ALA A 366 16.13 -3.92 -18.97
N MET A 367 15.84 -4.38 -20.19
CA MET A 367 16.91 -4.65 -21.19
C MET A 367 17.37 -3.43 -21.96
N ALA A 368 16.57 -2.36 -21.98
CA ALA A 368 16.93 -1.09 -22.61
C ALA A 368 17.93 -0.27 -21.76
N GLU A 369 18.21 -0.67 -20.52
CA GLU A 369 19.06 0.06 -19.56
C GLU A 369 20.57 -0.11 -19.79
N THR A 370 21.00 -1.09 -20.59
CA THR A 370 22.44 -1.42 -20.77
C THR A 370 23.25 -0.49 -21.70
N GLY A 371 22.66 0.62 -22.17
CA GLY A 371 23.40 1.80 -22.60
C GLY A 371 24.61 1.58 -23.54
N ARG A 372 24.43 0.95 -24.70
CA ARG A 372 25.37 1.11 -25.84
C ARG A 372 24.64 1.23 -27.16
N ALA A 373 24.25 2.46 -27.50
CA ALA A 373 23.99 2.85 -28.87
C ALA A 373 24.81 4.11 -29.21
N TYR A 374 25.78 3.95 -30.12
CA TYR A 374 26.21 5.04 -30.98
C TYR A 374 26.36 4.52 -32.41
N GLY A 375 25.35 4.88 -33.23
CA GLY A 375 25.43 5.24 -34.64
C GLY A 375 26.01 4.25 -35.66
N ILE A 376 25.24 3.96 -36.72
CA ILE A 376 25.46 4.57 -38.04
C ILE A 376 24.22 4.44 -38.91
N VAL A 377 23.97 5.53 -39.63
CA VAL A 377 22.92 5.80 -40.61
C VAL A 377 23.25 5.14 -41.96
N THR A 378 22.23 4.61 -42.63
CA THR A 378 22.13 4.29 -44.07
C THR A 378 23.12 3.28 -44.67
N SER A 379 22.61 2.16 -45.21
CA SER A 379 22.27 2.04 -46.64
C SER A 379 22.16 0.59 -47.14
N TYR A 380 21.39 0.45 -48.22
CA TYR A 380 21.45 -0.60 -49.25
C TYR A 380 20.72 -1.94 -49.04
N THR A 381 19.61 -2.00 -49.77
CA THR A 381 19.02 -3.17 -50.45
C THR A 381 20.02 -4.22 -50.95
N ALA A 382 19.54 -5.47 -50.94
CA ALA A 382 19.90 -6.63 -51.77
C ALA A 382 20.97 -7.61 -51.23
N ARG A 383 20.51 -8.81 -50.85
CA ARG A 383 20.78 -10.05 -51.60
C ARG A 383 19.97 -11.25 -51.08
N CYS A 384 19.44 -12.02 -52.03
CA CYS A 384 18.88 -13.37 -51.90
C CYS A 384 19.84 -14.32 -51.15
N SER A 385 19.46 -15.51 -50.65
CA SER A 385 18.79 -16.61 -51.37
C SER A 385 18.60 -17.84 -50.48
N ASP A 386 17.48 -18.56 -50.68
CA ASP A 386 17.21 -19.99 -50.44
C ASP A 386 17.34 -20.54 -48.99
N ASP A 387 16.53 -21.48 -48.51
CA ASP A 387 16.08 -22.68 -49.21
C ASP A 387 14.87 -23.37 -48.51
N ALA A 388 13.96 -23.88 -49.34
CA ALA A 388 12.98 -24.97 -49.24
C ALA A 388 12.39 -25.55 -47.92
N ALA A 389 12.62 -24.99 -46.73
CA ALA A 389 12.06 -25.52 -45.46
C ALA A 389 10.69 -24.91 -45.09
N ALA A 390 10.43 -23.67 -45.50
CA ALA A 390 9.24 -22.91 -45.08
C ALA A 390 7.92 -23.41 -45.72
N SER A 391 7.96 -24.07 -46.89
CA SER A 391 6.74 -24.56 -47.56
C SER A 391 6.22 -25.93 -47.07
N ARG A 392 6.98 -26.67 -46.24
CA ARG A 392 6.52 -27.97 -45.70
C ARG A 392 5.85 -27.87 -44.32
N LEU A 393 6.04 -26.76 -43.61
CA LEU A 393 5.48 -26.54 -42.28
C LEU A 393 4.06 -25.93 -42.32
N VAL A 394 3.78 -25.10 -43.33
CA VAL A 394 2.46 -24.44 -43.51
C VAL A 394 1.37 -25.43 -43.95
N GLY A 395 1.72 -26.55 -44.60
CA GLY A 395 0.76 -27.54 -45.09
C GLY A 395 0.19 -28.52 -44.04
N LYS A 396 0.84 -28.68 -42.87
CA LYS A 396 0.40 -29.64 -41.84
C LYS A 396 -0.51 -29.04 -40.75
N ILE A 397 -0.59 -27.71 -40.67
CA ILE A 397 -1.35 -27.02 -39.62
C ILE A 397 -2.82 -26.75 -40.02
N GLN A 398 -3.20 -26.93 -41.29
CA GLN A 398 -4.56 -26.63 -41.76
C GLN A 398 -5.57 -27.79 -41.70
N ARG A 399 -5.27 -28.93 -41.05
CA ARG A 399 -6.26 -30.02 -40.91
C ARG A 399 -6.09 -30.81 -39.61
N SER A 400 -6.63 -30.32 -38.48
CA SER A 400 -7.41 -31.20 -37.59
C SER A 400 -8.23 -30.39 -36.59
N THR A 401 -9.45 -30.85 -36.37
CA THR A 401 -10.49 -30.25 -35.55
C THR A 401 -10.67 -31.06 -34.27
N HIS A 402 -10.51 -30.37 -33.14
CA HIS A 402 -11.02 -30.61 -31.78
C HIS A 402 -10.06 -30.95 -30.63
N PRO A 403 -10.26 -30.30 -29.45
CA PRO A 403 -9.42 -30.40 -28.26
C PRO A 403 -10.04 -31.33 -27.19
N ALA A 404 -9.29 -31.61 -26.12
CA ALA A 404 -9.64 -32.40 -24.94
C ALA A 404 -9.56 -33.94 -25.05
N ALA A 405 -8.35 -34.47 -24.85
CA ALA A 405 -8.10 -35.72 -24.11
C ALA A 405 -6.61 -35.73 -23.69
N TRP A 406 -6.23 -36.60 -22.74
CA TRP A 406 -4.86 -36.83 -22.21
C TRP A 406 -4.46 -36.17 -20.88
N ALA A 407 -5.41 -36.03 -19.95
CA ALA A 407 -5.11 -36.05 -18.51
C ALA A 407 -5.36 -37.47 -17.95
N GLN A 408 -4.30 -38.27 -17.82
CA GLN A 408 -4.05 -39.32 -16.81
C GLN A 408 -2.98 -40.27 -17.35
N THR A 409 -1.86 -40.43 -16.63
CA THR A 409 -1.49 -41.65 -15.87
C THR A 409 -0.05 -41.49 -15.35
N CYS A 410 0.22 -42.03 -14.16
CA CYS A 410 1.53 -42.31 -13.52
C CYS A 410 2.04 -41.31 -12.46
N ILE A 411 1.50 -41.46 -11.24
CA ILE A 411 2.25 -41.31 -9.98
C ILE A 411 2.67 -42.71 -9.51
N LYS A 412 3.97 -42.87 -9.18
CA LYS A 412 4.69 -43.87 -8.33
C LYS A 412 6.15 -43.86 -8.84
N GLN A 413 7.23 -43.62 -8.10
CA GLN A 413 7.64 -43.80 -6.70
C GLN A 413 8.96 -42.99 -6.47
N PRO A 414 9.54 -42.90 -5.24
CA PRO A 414 10.49 -41.86 -4.82
C PRO A 414 11.96 -42.21 -5.07
N LEU A 415 12.82 -41.20 -5.18
CA LEU A 415 14.28 -41.35 -5.03
C LEU A 415 14.84 -40.31 -4.04
N GLN A 416 15.68 -40.83 -3.13
CA GLN A 416 16.41 -40.16 -2.04
C GLN A 416 17.64 -39.37 -2.56
N PRO A 417 18.23 -38.47 -1.74
CA PRO A 417 19.29 -37.55 -2.15
C PRO A 417 20.70 -38.14 -1.95
N PRO A 418 21.76 -37.56 -2.55
CA PRO A 418 23.11 -37.69 -2.03
C PRO A 418 23.60 -36.43 -1.30
N ASP A 419 24.46 -36.71 -0.32
CA ASP A 419 24.94 -35.90 0.80
C ASP A 419 26.28 -35.19 0.47
N LYS A 420 26.46 -33.98 1.03
CA LYS A 420 27.66 -33.33 1.63
C LYS A 420 29.08 -33.41 1.01
N ASN A 421 29.66 -32.19 0.88
CA ASN A 421 30.78 -31.60 1.66
C ASN A 421 32.00 -31.03 0.88
N PRO A 422 32.78 -30.08 1.47
CA PRO A 422 33.31 -28.90 0.79
C PRO A 422 34.86 -28.87 0.83
N HIS A 423 35.42 -27.75 0.34
CA HIS A 423 36.73 -27.16 0.68
C HIS A 423 37.76 -27.00 -0.47
N ARG A 424 38.29 -25.77 -0.47
CA ARG A 424 39.60 -25.26 -0.94
C ARG A 424 39.75 -24.96 -2.44
N LEU A 425 39.90 -23.68 -2.75
CA LEU A 425 41.23 -23.04 -2.78
C LEU A 425 41.13 -21.51 -2.58
N ASN A 426 41.86 -21.03 -1.58
CA ASN A 426 42.24 -19.63 -1.34
C ASN A 426 43.72 -19.53 -1.75
N ARG A 427 44.17 -18.42 -2.38
CA ARG A 427 45.00 -17.36 -1.74
C ARG A 427 45.84 -16.52 -2.73
N CYS A 428 45.93 -15.24 -2.36
CA CYS A 428 47.01 -14.24 -2.54
C CYS A 428 46.96 -13.32 -3.77
N PHE A 429 46.74 -12.02 -3.55
CA PHE A 429 47.81 -11.09 -3.14
C PHE A 429 47.26 -9.88 -2.35
N LEU A 430 48.07 -9.39 -1.41
CA LEU A 430 47.83 -8.36 -0.40
C LEU A 430 48.35 -6.97 -0.85
N ASP A 431 47.63 -5.95 -0.38
CA ASP A 431 47.99 -4.61 0.11
C ASP A 431 48.86 -3.62 -0.71
N LEU A 432 48.35 -2.37 -0.79
CA LEU A 432 49.02 -1.17 -0.22
C LEU A 432 48.06 0.05 -0.16
N HIS A 433 47.78 0.48 1.08
CA HIS A 433 47.42 1.81 1.62
C HIS A 433 46.15 2.61 1.19
N ASP A 434 45.16 2.55 2.08
CA ASP A 434 44.60 3.65 2.89
C ASP A 434 44.73 5.10 2.39
N THR A 435 43.60 5.70 1.97
CA THR A 435 43.21 7.07 2.34
C THR A 435 41.68 7.20 2.41
N SER A 436 41.18 7.50 3.61
CA SER A 436 39.95 8.26 3.93
C SER A 436 38.62 7.93 3.24
N SER A 437 37.67 7.45 4.06
CA SER A 437 36.26 7.84 4.08
C SER A 437 35.58 8.21 2.74
N ARG A 438 34.85 7.27 2.15
CA ARG A 438 33.60 7.54 1.44
C ARG A 438 32.74 6.27 1.39
N SER A 439 31.67 6.31 2.17
CA SER A 439 30.52 5.42 2.05
C SER A 439 29.98 5.53 0.63
N THR A 440 29.69 4.40 -0.02
CA THR A 440 29.05 4.28 -1.34
C THR A 440 27.55 4.68 -1.33
N LYS A 441 27.20 5.74 -0.59
CA LYS A 441 25.84 6.30 -0.46
C LYS A 441 25.62 7.60 -1.25
N ASP A 442 26.53 8.02 -2.12
CA ASP A 442 26.42 9.28 -2.86
C ASP A 442 26.39 9.08 -4.39
N VAL A 443 25.26 8.61 -4.94
CA VAL A 443 24.81 8.80 -6.34
C VAL A 443 23.27 8.64 -6.30
N ALA A 444 22.38 9.57 -6.64
CA ALA A 444 22.45 10.85 -7.32
C ALA A 444 21.36 11.80 -6.78
N SER A 445 21.72 13.04 -6.43
CA SER A 445 20.82 14.17 -6.61
C SER A 445 20.92 14.58 -8.08
N THR A 446 20.25 13.88 -8.98
CA THR A 446 20.35 14.16 -10.41
C THR A 446 19.80 15.57 -10.66
N ASN A 447 20.67 16.49 -11.06
CA ASN A 447 20.23 17.79 -11.53
C ASN A 447 19.56 17.59 -12.89
N TYR A 448 18.24 17.38 -12.92
CA TYR A 448 17.48 17.07 -14.14
C TYR A 448 17.70 18.08 -15.28
N ARG A 449 18.13 19.30 -14.93
CA ARG A 449 18.51 20.35 -15.89
C ARG A 449 19.79 20.03 -16.65
N GLU A 450 20.76 19.38 -16.02
CA GLU A 450 22.00 18.91 -16.66
C GLU A 450 21.71 17.73 -17.59
N ALA A 451 20.88 16.78 -17.17
CA ALA A 451 20.42 15.69 -18.03
C ALA A 451 19.68 16.24 -19.26
N PHE A 452 18.78 17.21 -19.08
CA PHE A 452 18.09 17.86 -20.20
C PHE A 452 19.06 18.57 -21.17
N GLN A 453 20.09 19.25 -20.65
CA GLN A 453 21.12 19.92 -21.47
C GLN A 453 21.93 18.95 -22.34
N LEU A 454 22.16 17.70 -21.88
CA LEU A 454 22.85 16.67 -22.68
C LEU A 454 22.04 16.26 -23.92
N PHE A 455 20.72 16.37 -23.86
CA PHE A 455 19.81 16.02 -24.95
C PHE A 455 19.43 17.23 -25.83
N ASP A 456 19.70 18.45 -25.37
CA ASP A 456 19.61 19.68 -26.18
C ASP A 456 20.84 19.80 -27.10
N LYS A 457 20.82 19.01 -28.18
CA LYS A 457 21.90 18.98 -29.18
C LYS A 457 22.14 20.33 -29.87
N ARG A 458 21.20 21.28 -29.77
CA ARG A 458 21.25 22.58 -30.46
C ARG A 458 21.63 23.74 -29.51
N GLY A 459 21.66 23.50 -28.20
CA GLY A 459 21.94 24.50 -27.17
C GLY A 459 20.91 25.63 -27.11
N ASN A 460 19.69 25.40 -27.59
CA ASN A 460 18.64 26.42 -27.69
C ASN A 460 17.58 26.31 -26.58
N GLY A 461 17.81 25.47 -25.58
CA GLY A 461 16.91 25.17 -24.48
C GLY A 461 15.79 24.20 -24.83
N ARG A 462 15.87 23.48 -25.97
CA ARG A 462 14.81 22.58 -26.44
C ARG A 462 15.36 21.22 -26.88
N VAL A 463 14.59 20.17 -26.63
CA VAL A 463 14.91 18.78 -26.96
C VAL A 463 13.91 18.25 -27.98
N ASP A 464 14.38 17.47 -28.95
CA ASP A 464 13.52 16.83 -29.95
C ASP A 464 12.54 15.86 -29.30
N ARG A 465 11.27 15.87 -29.73
CA ARG A 465 10.23 15.03 -29.14
C ARG A 465 10.54 13.52 -29.21
N GLY A 466 11.30 13.08 -30.21
CA GLY A 466 11.72 11.68 -30.34
C GLY A 466 12.71 11.24 -29.26
N SER A 467 13.36 12.18 -28.57
CA SER A 467 14.30 11.92 -27.48
C SER A 467 13.65 11.94 -26.09
N LEU A 468 12.33 12.11 -25.99
CA LEU A 468 11.62 12.18 -24.70
C LEU A 468 11.79 10.89 -23.88
N GLY A 469 11.67 9.73 -24.52
CA GLY A 469 11.80 8.43 -23.87
C GLY A 469 13.19 8.22 -23.28
N ASP A 470 14.22 8.48 -24.08
CA ASP A 470 15.63 8.32 -23.66
C ASP A 470 16.01 9.29 -22.54
N LEU A 471 15.52 10.53 -22.61
CA LEU A 471 15.75 11.54 -21.59
C LEU A 471 15.05 11.20 -20.26
N LEU A 472 13.83 10.65 -20.31
CA LEU A 472 13.14 10.17 -19.10
C LEU A 472 13.90 9.00 -18.44
N ARG A 473 14.41 8.07 -19.26
CA ARG A 473 15.24 6.94 -18.78
C ARG A 473 16.57 7.39 -18.20
N ALA A 474 17.24 8.35 -18.83
CA ALA A 474 18.46 8.96 -18.29
C ALA A 474 18.24 9.65 -16.94
N CYS A 475 17.00 10.03 -16.63
CA CYS A 475 16.59 10.59 -15.33
C CYS A 475 16.06 9.52 -14.35
N GLY A 476 16.27 8.23 -14.63
CA GLY A 476 15.90 7.12 -13.77
C GLY A 476 14.41 6.77 -13.79
N GLN A 477 13.67 7.20 -14.82
CA GLN A 477 12.25 6.85 -14.98
C GLN A 477 12.09 5.68 -15.96
N ASN A 478 11.07 4.85 -15.76
CA ASN A 478 10.89 3.62 -16.55
C ASN A 478 9.58 3.57 -17.39
N PRO A 479 9.36 4.49 -18.36
CA PRO A 479 8.13 4.52 -19.16
C PRO A 479 8.10 3.44 -20.25
N THR A 480 6.91 2.88 -20.50
CA THR A 480 6.65 1.99 -21.66
C THR A 480 6.65 2.75 -22.98
N LEU A 481 6.82 2.07 -24.13
CA LEU A 481 6.73 2.73 -25.43
C LEU A 481 5.34 3.32 -25.65
N ALA A 482 4.28 2.61 -25.25
CA ALA A 482 2.91 3.14 -25.34
C ALA A 482 2.73 4.44 -24.53
N GLU A 483 3.26 4.50 -23.31
CA GLU A 483 3.23 5.71 -22.48
C GLU A 483 4.07 6.85 -23.07
N ILE A 484 5.24 6.55 -23.65
CA ILE A 484 6.04 7.56 -24.36
C ILE A 484 5.24 8.10 -25.55
N ASP A 485 4.59 7.23 -26.31
CA ASP A 485 3.82 7.62 -27.49
C ASP A 485 2.62 8.51 -27.11
N ASP A 486 1.95 8.21 -26.00
CA ASP A 486 0.90 9.06 -25.42
C ASP A 486 1.44 10.41 -24.92
N LEU A 487 2.57 10.42 -24.23
CA LEU A 487 3.22 11.64 -23.76
C LEU A 487 3.67 12.52 -24.93
N VAL A 488 4.23 11.93 -25.99
CA VAL A 488 4.63 12.62 -27.22
C VAL A 488 3.42 13.15 -27.99
N ARG A 489 2.30 12.42 -28.04
CA ARG A 489 1.04 12.93 -28.61
C ARG A 489 0.52 14.18 -27.89
N GLY A 490 0.76 14.29 -26.59
CA GLY A 490 0.45 15.46 -25.78
C GLY A 490 1.35 16.67 -26.02
N LEU A 491 2.50 16.49 -26.69
CA LEU A 491 3.42 17.58 -27.04
C LEU A 491 2.94 18.28 -28.32
N GLY A 492 2.54 19.55 -28.21
CA GLY A 492 2.03 20.34 -29.33
C GLY A 492 3.07 20.81 -30.36
N GLY A 493 4.26 20.20 -30.43
CA GLY A 493 5.38 20.65 -31.27
C GLY A 493 6.37 19.54 -31.63
N ALA A 494 7.36 19.88 -32.47
CA ALA A 494 8.44 18.96 -32.86
C ALA A 494 9.48 18.76 -31.74
N ASP A 495 9.52 19.69 -30.79
CA ASP A 495 10.49 19.81 -29.70
C ASP A 495 9.80 20.38 -28.44
N PHE A 496 10.40 20.16 -27.28
CA PHE A 496 9.87 20.59 -25.97
C PHE A 496 10.96 21.26 -25.12
N ASP A 497 10.57 22.15 -24.22
CA ASP A 497 11.48 22.86 -23.31
C ASP A 497 11.57 22.19 -21.92
N PHE A 498 12.49 22.68 -21.09
CA PHE A 498 12.73 22.11 -19.76
C PHE A 498 11.51 22.21 -18.83
N GLU A 499 10.69 23.26 -18.95
CA GLU A 499 9.50 23.41 -18.12
C GLU A 499 8.45 22.35 -18.46
N THR A 500 8.26 22.08 -19.76
CA THR A 500 7.40 21.01 -20.25
C THR A 500 7.92 19.65 -19.81
N PHE A 501 9.22 19.41 -19.94
CA PHE A 501 9.87 18.19 -19.46
C PHE A 501 9.69 17.99 -17.95
N SER A 502 9.87 19.04 -17.14
CA SER A 502 9.72 18.97 -15.69
C SER A 502 8.27 18.65 -15.28
N LYS A 503 7.27 19.15 -16.00
CA LYS A 503 5.86 18.78 -15.78
C LYS A 503 5.57 17.32 -16.12
N ILE A 504 6.18 16.80 -17.20
CA ILE A 504 6.08 15.38 -17.56
C ILE A 504 6.77 14.52 -16.51
N LEU A 505 7.96 14.91 -16.07
CA LEU A 505 8.76 14.21 -15.05
C LEU A 505 8.01 14.12 -13.71
N ASN A 506 7.30 15.18 -13.33
CA ASN A 506 6.55 15.27 -12.07
C ASN A 506 5.04 15.04 -12.25
N ARG A 507 4.63 14.29 -13.27
CA ARG A 507 3.20 14.07 -13.56
C ARG A 507 2.49 13.38 -12.38
N PRO A 508 1.22 13.71 -12.09
CA PRO A 508 0.44 12.99 -11.08
C PRO A 508 0.38 11.50 -11.41
N GLY A 509 0.69 10.65 -10.43
CA GLY A 509 0.79 9.20 -10.61
C GLY A 509 2.17 8.69 -11.02
N GLY A 510 3.14 9.58 -11.27
CA GLY A 510 4.53 9.23 -11.52
C GLY A 510 4.77 8.39 -12.78
N PHE A 511 5.97 7.85 -12.89
CA PHE A 511 6.31 6.77 -13.81
C PHE A 511 6.30 5.45 -13.06
N ARG A 512 6.18 4.36 -13.81
CA ARG A 512 6.22 3.02 -13.24
C ARG A 512 7.57 2.76 -12.57
N GLU A 513 7.54 2.22 -11.36
CA GLU A 513 8.74 1.77 -10.64
C GLU A 513 9.36 0.55 -11.35
N PRO A 514 10.69 0.35 -11.29
CA PRO A 514 11.32 -0.86 -11.79
C PRO A 514 10.77 -2.09 -11.06
N PHE A 515 10.52 -3.19 -11.79
CA PHE A 515 10.08 -4.44 -11.17
C PHE A 515 11.18 -5.09 -10.37
N ASP A 516 10.78 -5.83 -9.34
CA ASP A 516 11.69 -6.74 -8.64
C ASP A 516 12.23 -7.78 -9.63
N ILE A 517 13.53 -8.08 -9.55
CA ILE A 517 14.22 -9.10 -10.35
C ILE A 517 13.46 -10.43 -10.29
N GLU A 518 12.86 -10.75 -9.14
CA GLU A 518 12.07 -11.96 -8.95
C GLU A 518 10.77 -11.98 -9.78
N GLU A 519 10.20 -10.83 -10.17
CA GLU A 519 9.03 -10.77 -11.05
C GLU A 519 9.38 -11.10 -12.50
N TYR A 520 10.52 -10.64 -12.99
CA TYR A 520 11.03 -11.03 -14.29
C TYR A 520 11.36 -12.53 -14.36
N ILE A 521 11.97 -13.06 -13.30
CA ILE A 521 12.26 -14.49 -13.15
C ILE A 521 10.96 -15.32 -13.20
N ARG A 522 9.90 -14.87 -12.51
CA ARG A 522 8.58 -15.51 -12.55
C ARG A 522 7.99 -15.55 -13.97
N GLY A 523 8.25 -14.54 -14.80
CA GLY A 523 7.86 -14.52 -16.21
C GLY A 523 8.44 -15.68 -17.02
N PHE A 524 9.73 -15.99 -16.82
CA PHE A 524 10.40 -17.09 -17.50
C PHE A 524 10.04 -18.47 -16.94
N GLN A 525 9.70 -18.55 -15.64
CA GLN A 525 9.29 -19.81 -14.99
C GLN A 525 8.06 -20.47 -15.62
N VAL A 526 7.21 -19.70 -16.31
CA VAL A 526 6.05 -20.24 -17.05
C VAL A 526 6.48 -21.13 -18.22
N PHE A 527 7.64 -20.84 -18.80
CA PHE A 527 8.19 -21.56 -19.94
C PHE A 527 9.11 -22.72 -19.50
N ASP A 528 9.55 -22.69 -18.24
CA ASP A 528 10.32 -23.72 -17.55
C ASP A 528 9.39 -24.75 -16.86
N LYS A 529 8.71 -25.57 -17.67
CA LYS A 529 7.69 -26.51 -17.19
C LYS A 529 8.20 -27.57 -16.22
N ASP A 530 9.49 -27.91 -16.29
CA ASP A 530 10.14 -28.89 -15.43
C ASP A 530 10.88 -28.25 -14.24
N ARG A 531 10.85 -26.92 -14.12
CA ARG A 531 11.54 -26.13 -13.09
C ARG A 531 13.06 -26.38 -13.10
N SER A 532 13.61 -26.63 -14.27
CA SER A 532 15.03 -26.85 -14.51
C SER A 532 15.88 -25.62 -14.19
N GLY A 533 15.29 -24.43 -14.24
CA GLY A 533 16.01 -23.16 -14.19
C GLY A 533 16.43 -22.64 -15.56
N PHE A 534 16.10 -23.36 -16.63
CA PHE A 534 16.49 -23.04 -17.99
C PHE A 534 15.28 -22.90 -18.93
N VAL A 535 15.39 -22.02 -19.93
CA VAL A 535 14.42 -21.91 -21.02
C VAL A 535 15.15 -21.98 -22.36
N GLY A 536 14.58 -22.67 -23.34
CA GLY A 536 15.20 -22.78 -24.66
C GLY A 536 15.36 -21.42 -25.33
N LYS A 537 16.51 -21.17 -25.95
CA LYS A 537 16.84 -19.90 -26.64
C LYS A 537 15.77 -19.48 -27.67
N GLY A 538 15.20 -20.46 -28.39
CA GLY A 538 14.10 -20.23 -29.33
C GLY A 538 12.79 -19.81 -28.67
N GLN A 539 12.50 -20.29 -27.45
CA GLN A 539 11.33 -19.85 -26.69
C GLN A 539 11.52 -18.43 -26.17
N ILE A 540 12.70 -18.08 -25.65
CA ILE A 540 13.01 -16.69 -25.26
C ILE A 540 12.90 -15.76 -26.47
N LYS A 541 13.45 -16.16 -27.64
CA LYS A 541 13.30 -15.37 -28.87
C LYS A 541 11.85 -15.18 -29.28
N TYR A 542 11.04 -16.24 -29.21
CA TYR A 542 9.61 -16.17 -29.51
C TYR A 542 8.88 -15.20 -28.56
N ILE A 543 9.17 -15.27 -27.26
CA ILE A 543 8.56 -14.40 -26.24
C ILE A 543 8.88 -12.93 -26.54
N LEU A 544 10.16 -12.60 -26.76
CA LEU A 544 10.62 -11.22 -26.97
C LEU A 544 10.15 -10.59 -28.29
N THR A 545 9.86 -11.40 -29.31
CA THR A 545 9.44 -10.92 -30.64
C THR A 545 7.93 -10.93 -30.86
N ASN A 546 7.16 -11.74 -30.11
CA ASN A 546 5.73 -11.95 -30.40
C ASN A 546 4.78 -11.52 -29.28
N LEU A 547 5.25 -11.39 -28.04
CA LEU A 547 4.42 -11.12 -26.89
C LEU A 547 4.75 -9.74 -26.29
N GLY A 548 3.74 -8.98 -25.87
CA GLY A 548 3.93 -7.63 -25.30
C GLY A 548 4.39 -6.56 -26.31
N GLU A 549 5.22 -5.63 -25.86
CA GLU A 549 5.94 -4.69 -26.74
C GLU A 549 7.07 -5.46 -27.45
N LYS A 550 6.98 -5.54 -28.77
CA LYS A 550 7.77 -6.48 -29.58
C LYS A 550 9.15 -5.91 -29.88
N MET A 551 10.19 -6.71 -29.66
CA MET A 551 11.54 -6.46 -30.18
C MET A 551 11.67 -6.97 -31.62
N SER A 552 12.54 -6.34 -32.40
CA SER A 552 12.96 -6.87 -33.69
C SER A 552 13.82 -8.13 -33.50
N GLU A 553 13.87 -9.00 -34.52
CA GLU A 553 14.71 -10.21 -34.43
C GLU A 553 16.19 -9.85 -34.26
N GLU A 554 16.62 -8.74 -34.86
CA GLU A 554 17.98 -8.23 -34.76
C GLU A 554 18.33 -7.77 -33.32
N GLU A 555 17.42 -7.08 -32.64
CA GLU A 555 17.61 -6.63 -31.26
C GLU A 555 17.74 -7.82 -30.29
N VAL A 556 16.92 -8.85 -30.49
CA VAL A 556 17.00 -10.09 -29.68
C VAL A 556 18.30 -10.84 -29.94
N ASP A 557 18.76 -10.87 -31.19
CA ASP A 557 20.02 -11.54 -31.55
C ASP A 557 21.25 -10.80 -31.00
N GLU A 558 21.21 -9.47 -30.85
CA GLU A 558 22.25 -8.69 -30.18
C GLU A 558 22.25 -8.90 -28.67
N LEU A 559 21.09 -8.86 -28.05
CA LEU A 559 20.89 -9.18 -26.64
C LEU A 559 21.43 -10.58 -26.29
N PHE A 560 21.17 -11.57 -27.13
CA PHE A 560 21.69 -12.93 -26.93
C PHE A 560 23.21 -13.01 -27.08
N LYS A 561 23.86 -12.13 -27.85
CA LYS A 561 25.33 -12.10 -27.94
C LYS A 561 25.98 -11.51 -26.70
N SER A 562 25.31 -10.59 -26.01
CA SER A 562 25.86 -9.91 -24.83
C SER A 562 25.60 -10.65 -23.51
N THR A 563 24.58 -11.52 -23.45
CA THR A 563 24.09 -12.11 -22.20
C THR A 563 24.06 -13.64 -22.16
N ILE A 564 24.21 -14.33 -23.30
CA ILE A 564 24.05 -15.80 -23.38
C ILE A 564 25.23 -16.44 -24.13
N ASP A 565 25.75 -17.55 -23.59
CA ASP A 565 26.78 -18.36 -24.26
C ASP A 565 26.23 -18.96 -25.57
N ALA A 566 26.87 -18.66 -26.70
CA ALA A 566 26.47 -19.11 -28.03
C ALA A 566 26.50 -20.64 -28.21
N SER A 567 27.19 -21.37 -27.34
CA SER A 567 27.30 -22.83 -27.39
C SER A 567 26.13 -23.57 -26.70
N ASN A 568 25.31 -22.86 -25.92
CA ASN A 568 24.18 -23.45 -25.20
C ASN A 568 22.83 -23.10 -25.88
N ASN A 569 22.00 -24.12 -26.11
CA ASN A 569 20.65 -23.93 -26.66
C ASN A 569 19.61 -23.60 -25.58
N GLU A 570 20.02 -23.63 -24.31
CA GLU A 570 19.21 -23.33 -23.13
C GLU A 570 19.83 -22.16 -22.37
N VAL A 571 18.98 -21.34 -21.76
CA VAL A 571 19.34 -20.09 -21.09
C VAL A 571 18.93 -20.18 -19.64
N ASP A 572 19.87 -19.99 -18.71
CA ASP A 572 19.53 -19.76 -17.30
C ASP A 572 18.83 -18.40 -17.22
N TYR A 573 17.51 -18.42 -17.06
CA TYR A 573 16.72 -17.20 -17.08
C TYR A 573 16.91 -16.36 -15.81
N ARG A 574 17.44 -16.92 -14.71
CA ARG A 574 17.77 -16.16 -13.51
C ARG A 574 19.06 -15.37 -13.71
N GLU A 575 20.07 -16.03 -14.25
CA GLU A 575 21.34 -15.37 -14.61
C GLU A 575 21.12 -14.36 -15.72
N PHE A 576 20.32 -14.69 -16.73
CA PHE A 576 19.93 -13.79 -17.80
C PHE A 576 19.31 -12.50 -17.24
N VAL A 577 18.21 -12.61 -16.48
CA VAL A 577 17.52 -11.45 -15.88
C VAL A 577 18.43 -10.63 -14.97
N LYS A 578 19.25 -11.27 -14.15
CA LYS A 578 20.22 -10.56 -13.30
C LYS A 578 21.26 -9.81 -14.13
N THR A 579 21.82 -10.45 -15.15
CA THR A 579 22.78 -9.84 -16.08
C THR A 579 22.18 -8.62 -16.78
N ILE A 580 20.89 -8.66 -17.09
CA ILE A 580 20.18 -7.56 -17.73
C ILE A 580 19.95 -6.41 -16.76
N ALA A 581 19.60 -6.70 -15.50
CA ALA A 581 19.35 -5.69 -14.48
C ALA A 581 20.63 -5.06 -13.89
N GLU A 582 21.78 -5.72 -14.04
CA GLU A 582 23.09 -5.26 -13.57
C GLU A 582 23.90 -4.47 -14.61
N ASN A 583 23.54 -4.58 -15.89
CA ASN A 583 24.16 -3.83 -16.99
C ASN A 583 23.33 -2.59 -17.32
#